data_AF-A0A660U9B0-F1
#
_entry.id   AF-A0A660U9B0-F1
#
_cell.length_a   1.000
_cell.length_b   1.000
_cell.length_c   1.000
_cell.angle_alpha   90.00
_cell.angle_beta   90.00
_cell.angle_gamma   90.00
#
_symmetry.space_group_name_H-M   'P 1'
#
loop_
_entity.id
_entity.type
_entity.pdbx_description
1 polymer ?
#
loop_
_entity_poly.entity_id
_entity_poly.type
_entity_poly.pdbx_seq_one_letter_code
_entity_poly.pdbx_strand_id
1 'polypeptide(L)'
;MKEREIERIEANDREEREVNLAGSDLAPLGDEEQYEMIERLDDKAIVEMMTGQAIQDYVYAFRQGGRLVVGLTIAGINEAANRRGGIRVEEIQYEERENSWLVIVKAVDTYTGSARYGACEQPKKINGKEDPFAFTKAVHKAQRNAIKQLLPVPIIKEVINYYLQKKGISLEEAAVQRPQPKADKISNAQKAAFATYHRLRPKLEKEGISQEDFWGYVKKRYGVESRNDMTERQWVELAAELKAAEESELLFKDMVERVKQSMAAEKLFGGEEVEAELLPPEEAERITGKQQPQPAQTRETPQPQPSQPKKERPKRESKLDLKDTLFQI
;
A
#
# COMPACT_ATOMS: atom_id res chain seq x y z
N MET A 1 -7.21 53.55 16.42
CA MET A 1 -7.67 52.45 15.53
C MET A 1 -6.63 51.36 15.31
N LYS A 2 -5.31 51.63 15.34
CA LYS A 2 -4.30 50.58 15.13
C LYS A 2 -4.01 49.68 16.34
N GLU A 3 -4.23 50.11 17.58
CA GLU A 3 -3.94 49.30 18.77
C GLU A 3 -4.97 48.18 19.03
N ARG A 4 -6.24 48.39 18.66
CA ARG A 4 -7.31 47.37 18.81
C ARG A 4 -7.25 46.25 17.78
N GLU A 5 -6.47 46.43 16.71
CA GLU A 5 -6.30 45.44 15.64
C GLU A 5 -5.12 44.52 15.95
N ILE A 6 -4.08 45.05 16.62
CA ILE A 6 -2.93 44.26 17.08
C ILE A 6 -3.33 43.35 18.25
N GLU A 7 -4.15 43.82 19.22
CA GLU A 7 -4.67 42.95 20.30
C GLU A 7 -5.58 41.81 19.77
N ARG A 8 -6.28 42.01 18.65
CA ARG A 8 -7.09 40.95 18.02
C ARG A 8 -6.25 39.93 17.28
N ILE A 9 -5.18 40.35 16.62
CA ILE A 9 -4.25 39.45 15.94
C ILE A 9 -3.45 38.63 16.96
N GLU A 10 -3.02 39.23 18.07
CA GLU A 10 -2.31 38.50 19.14
C GLU A 10 -3.22 37.56 19.96
N ALA A 11 -4.53 37.85 20.04
CA ALA A 11 -5.52 36.93 20.61
C ALA A 11 -5.85 35.76 19.66
N ASN A 12 -5.97 36.03 18.35
CA ASN A 12 -6.15 34.98 17.34
C ASN A 12 -4.90 34.09 17.22
N ASP A 13 -3.69 34.66 17.29
CA ASP A 13 -2.45 33.88 17.27
C ASP A 13 -2.24 33.06 18.55
N ARG A 14 -2.84 33.46 19.69
CA ARG A 14 -2.86 32.65 20.91
C ARG A 14 -3.89 31.52 20.86
N GLU A 15 -5.08 31.76 20.30
CA GLU A 15 -6.06 30.70 20.04
C GLU A 15 -5.54 29.73 18.95
N GLU A 16 -4.89 30.19 17.88
CA GLU A 16 -4.32 29.32 16.84
C GLU A 16 -3.04 28.58 17.30
N ARG A 17 -2.32 29.10 18.30
CA ARG A 17 -1.19 28.39 18.93
C ARG A 17 -1.61 27.41 20.01
N GLU A 18 -2.74 27.63 20.70
CA GLU A 18 -3.32 26.61 21.59
C GLU A 18 -4.06 25.51 20.83
N VAL A 19 -4.61 25.78 19.64
CA VAL A 19 -5.23 24.74 18.78
C VAL A 19 -4.18 23.88 18.05
N ASN A 20 -2.98 24.40 17.78
CA ASN A 20 -1.89 23.63 17.16
C ASN A 20 -0.97 22.88 18.15
N LEU A 21 -1.27 22.93 19.46
CA LEU A 21 -0.63 22.08 20.47
C LEU A 21 -1.60 21.07 21.12
N ALA A 22 -2.81 20.92 20.59
CA ALA A 22 -3.61 19.72 20.78
C ALA A 22 -3.13 18.71 19.74
N GLY A 23 -2.28 17.79 20.21
CA GLY A 23 -1.70 16.74 19.39
C GLY A 23 -2.73 16.03 18.53
N SER A 24 -2.25 15.54 17.40
CA SER A 24 -2.87 14.53 16.57
C SER A 24 -3.58 13.45 17.40
N ASP A 25 -4.84 13.67 17.73
CA ASP A 25 -5.75 12.63 18.16
C ASP A 25 -6.10 11.83 16.90
N LEU A 26 -5.17 10.95 16.55
CA LEU A 26 -5.51 9.67 15.93
C LEU A 26 -6.58 9.07 16.84
N ALA A 27 -7.84 9.27 16.45
CA ALA A 27 -8.97 8.66 17.13
C ALA A 27 -8.61 7.19 17.36
N PRO A 28 -8.70 6.68 18.60
CA PRO A 28 -8.34 5.31 18.89
C PRO A 28 -9.12 4.41 17.94
N LEU A 29 -8.42 3.56 17.18
CA LEU A 29 -9.06 2.46 16.47
C LEU A 29 -9.95 1.75 17.50
N GLY A 30 -11.25 1.63 17.22
CA GLY A 30 -12.13 0.81 18.05
C GLY A 30 -11.57 -0.61 18.14
N ASP A 31 -11.80 -1.30 19.26
CA ASP A 31 -11.19 -2.62 19.49
C ASP A 31 -11.50 -3.60 18.35
N GLU A 32 -12.70 -3.53 17.75
CA GLU A 32 -13.13 -4.33 16.59
C GLU A 32 -12.26 -4.13 15.34
N GLU A 33 -11.88 -2.88 15.03
CA GLU A 33 -11.10 -2.55 13.83
C GLU A 33 -9.67 -3.09 13.90
N GLN A 34 -9.15 -3.26 15.12
CA GLN A 34 -7.84 -3.83 15.38
C GLN A 34 -7.83 -5.33 15.15
N TYR A 35 -8.86 -6.02 15.67
CA TYR A 35 -9.03 -7.45 15.44
C TYR A 35 -9.16 -7.74 13.94
N GLU A 36 -9.95 -6.95 13.22
CA GLU A 36 -10.07 -7.07 11.76
C GLU A 36 -8.74 -6.82 11.04
N MET A 37 -7.96 -5.81 11.45
CA MET A 37 -6.69 -5.51 10.81
C MET A 37 -5.68 -6.65 11.02
N ILE A 38 -5.57 -7.15 12.25
CA ILE A 38 -4.69 -8.29 12.56
C ILE A 38 -5.15 -9.52 11.80
N GLU A 39 -6.45 -9.74 11.72
CA GLU A 39 -7.04 -10.86 10.98
C GLU A 39 -6.73 -10.78 9.48
N ARG A 40 -6.88 -9.61 8.86
CA ARG A 40 -6.52 -9.40 7.44
C ARG A 40 -5.04 -9.64 7.17
N LEU A 41 -4.16 -9.18 8.07
CA LEU A 41 -2.71 -9.38 7.93
C LEU A 41 -2.33 -10.85 8.05
N ASP A 42 -2.95 -11.57 8.98
CA ASP A 42 -2.70 -13.00 9.13
C ASP A 42 -3.29 -13.82 7.99
N ASP A 43 -4.50 -13.50 7.52
CA ASP A 43 -5.09 -14.13 6.34
C ASP A 43 -4.19 -13.95 5.11
N LYS A 44 -3.67 -12.74 4.89
CA LYS A 44 -2.73 -12.47 3.81
C LYS A 44 -1.45 -13.30 3.95
N ALA A 45 -0.85 -13.31 5.14
CA ALA A 45 0.37 -14.08 5.41
C ALA A 45 0.15 -15.60 5.22
N ILE A 46 -1.03 -16.12 5.59
CA ILE A 46 -1.40 -17.52 5.36
C ILE A 46 -1.48 -17.84 3.87
N VAL A 47 -2.14 -16.98 3.10
CA VAL A 47 -2.23 -17.15 1.64
C VAL A 47 -0.85 -17.05 0.98
N GLU A 48 0.00 -16.12 1.41
CA GLU A 48 1.39 -16.00 0.93
C GLU A 48 2.20 -17.28 1.23
N MET A 49 2.08 -17.83 2.45
CA MET A 49 2.72 -19.10 2.82
C MET A 49 2.25 -20.27 1.94
N MET A 50 0.95 -20.35 1.67
CA MET A 50 0.36 -21.41 0.85
C MET A 50 0.78 -21.33 -0.63
N THR A 51 0.97 -20.12 -1.13
CA THR A 51 1.34 -19.87 -2.53
C THR A 51 2.85 -19.83 -2.76
N GLY A 52 3.65 -20.01 -1.70
CA GLY A 52 5.11 -19.94 -1.76
C GLY A 52 5.64 -18.53 -2.03
N GLN A 53 4.82 -17.50 -1.81
CA GLN A 53 5.24 -16.11 -1.95
C GLN A 53 6.14 -15.71 -0.77
N ALA A 54 7.08 -14.79 -1.03
CA ALA A 54 7.95 -14.29 0.02
C ALA A 54 7.14 -13.48 1.04
N ILE A 55 7.14 -13.93 2.30
CA ILE A 55 6.42 -13.25 3.38
C ILE A 55 7.08 -11.91 3.68
N GLN A 56 6.32 -10.82 3.57
CA GLN A 56 6.87 -9.47 3.76
C GLN A 56 6.60 -8.90 5.15
N ASP A 57 5.60 -9.44 5.85
CA ASP A 57 5.00 -8.85 7.05
C ASP A 57 5.09 -9.77 8.28
N TYR A 58 6.24 -9.76 8.96
CA TYR A 58 6.47 -10.55 10.20
C TYR A 58 6.00 -9.83 11.49
N VAL A 59 6.06 -8.50 11.49
CA VAL A 59 5.69 -7.63 12.63
C VAL A 59 4.55 -6.73 12.18
N TYR A 60 3.61 -6.35 13.05
CA TYR A 60 2.67 -5.25 12.82
C TYR A 60 2.76 -4.22 13.94
N ALA A 61 2.44 -2.97 13.62
CA ALA A 61 2.44 -1.86 14.55
C ALA A 61 1.27 -0.92 14.22
N PHE A 62 0.51 -0.49 15.22
CA PHE A 62 -0.56 0.52 15.08
C PHE A 62 -0.71 1.33 16.38
N ARG A 63 -1.28 2.54 16.29
CA ARG A 63 -1.54 3.39 17.47
C ARG A 63 -2.98 3.23 17.96
N GLN A 64 -3.17 3.07 19.27
CA GLN A 64 -4.46 3.02 19.95
C GLN A 64 -4.39 3.83 21.24
N GLY A 65 -5.32 4.78 21.44
CA GLY A 65 -5.42 5.54 22.69
C GLY A 65 -4.09 6.22 23.09
N GLY A 66 -3.37 6.76 22.10
CA GLY A 66 -2.04 7.35 22.28
C GLY A 66 -0.89 6.35 22.48
N ARG A 67 -1.16 5.04 22.56
CA ARG A 67 -0.15 3.99 22.76
C ARG A 67 0.16 3.26 21.47
N LEU A 68 1.44 2.92 21.28
CA LEU A 68 1.87 2.08 20.18
C LEU A 68 1.69 0.60 20.55
N VAL A 69 0.88 -0.12 19.76
CA VAL A 69 0.68 -1.56 19.88
C VAL A 69 1.51 -2.24 18.79
N VAL A 70 2.46 -3.10 19.20
CA VAL A 70 3.32 -3.86 18.30
C VAL A 70 3.17 -5.34 18.58
N GLY A 71 3.01 -6.13 17.53
CA GLY A 71 2.84 -7.58 17.63
C GLY A 71 3.43 -8.32 16.44
N LEU A 72 3.44 -9.65 16.56
CA LEU A 72 3.87 -10.54 15.49
C LEU A 72 2.65 -11.05 14.72
N THR A 73 2.77 -11.10 13.40
CA THR A 73 1.84 -11.86 12.55
C THR A 73 2.07 -13.35 12.76
N ILE A 74 1.23 -14.20 12.17
CA ILE A 74 1.44 -15.65 12.17
C ILE A 74 2.83 -16.06 11.67
N ALA A 75 3.35 -15.39 10.64
CA ALA A 75 4.69 -15.65 10.13
C ALA A 75 5.77 -15.25 11.14
N GLY A 76 5.57 -14.13 11.84
CA GLY A 76 6.40 -13.70 12.97
C GLY A 76 6.41 -14.70 14.12
N ILE A 77 5.24 -15.25 14.48
CA ILE A 77 5.10 -16.25 15.54
C ILE A 77 5.81 -17.55 15.16
N ASN A 78 5.67 -18.00 13.91
CA ASN A 78 6.36 -19.20 13.43
C ASN A 78 7.87 -19.02 13.43
N GLU A 79 8.36 -17.86 12.97
CA GLU A 79 9.78 -17.53 13.03
C GLU A 79 10.30 -17.50 14.48
N ALA A 80 9.54 -16.90 15.40
CA ALA A 80 9.90 -16.87 16.81
C ALA A 80 9.96 -18.28 17.43
N ALA A 81 9.02 -19.15 17.06
CA ALA A 81 9.04 -20.55 17.48
C ALA A 81 10.23 -21.32 16.90
N ASN A 82 10.56 -21.09 15.63
CA ASN A 82 11.70 -21.73 14.97
C ASN A 82 13.04 -21.30 15.58
N ARG A 83 13.22 -20.01 15.88
CA ARG A 83 14.45 -19.49 16.52
C ARG A 83 14.64 -20.02 17.93
N ARG A 84 13.56 -20.06 18.72
CA ARG A 84 13.60 -20.62 20.07
C ARG A 84 13.89 -22.12 20.04
N GLY A 85 13.31 -22.82 19.07
CA GLY A 85 13.28 -24.27 19.03
C GLY A 85 12.38 -24.87 20.13
N GLY A 86 12.22 -26.18 20.07
CA GLY A 86 11.53 -26.95 21.12
C GLY A 86 10.00 -26.80 21.16
N ILE A 87 9.36 -26.04 20.27
CA ILE A 87 7.89 -26.00 20.17
C ILE A 87 7.44 -26.93 19.06
N ARG A 88 6.50 -27.84 19.36
CA ARG A 88 5.91 -28.77 18.39
C ARG A 88 4.39 -28.74 18.48
N VAL A 89 3.74 -28.87 17.33
CA VAL A 89 2.30 -29.16 17.27
C VAL A 89 2.13 -30.67 17.36
N GLU A 90 1.43 -31.15 18.40
CA GLU A 90 1.20 -32.59 18.61
C GLU A 90 -0.13 -33.05 18.02
N GLU A 91 -1.16 -32.22 18.14
CA GLU A 91 -2.53 -32.62 17.83
C GLU A 91 -3.28 -31.50 17.15
N ILE A 92 -4.05 -31.85 16.13
CA ILE A 92 -4.97 -30.97 15.42
C ILE A 92 -6.31 -31.70 15.36
N GLN A 93 -7.30 -31.19 16.07
CA GLN A 93 -8.68 -31.63 16.01
C GLN A 93 -9.47 -30.60 15.22
N TYR A 94 -10.40 -31.06 14.38
CA TYR A 94 -11.28 -30.17 13.64
C TYR A 94 -12.70 -30.71 13.59
N GLU A 95 -13.65 -29.79 13.53
CA GLU A 95 -15.08 -30.05 13.38
C GLU A 95 -15.60 -29.18 12.24
N GLU A 96 -16.17 -29.82 11.22
CA GLU A 96 -16.90 -29.13 10.17
C GLU A 96 -18.29 -28.77 10.67
N ARG A 97 -18.62 -27.48 10.70
CA ARG A 97 -19.95 -26.98 11.00
C ARG A 97 -20.64 -26.52 9.72
N GLU A 98 -21.93 -26.22 9.82
CA GLU A 98 -22.72 -25.78 8.67
C GLU A 98 -22.12 -24.54 7.99
N ASN A 99 -21.72 -23.54 8.78
CA ASN A 99 -21.24 -22.24 8.28
C ASN A 99 -19.78 -21.92 8.63
N SER A 100 -19.08 -22.78 9.37
CA SER A 100 -17.74 -22.53 9.89
C SER A 100 -16.90 -23.80 10.00
N TRP A 101 -15.60 -23.62 10.18
CA TRP A 101 -14.65 -24.64 10.60
C TRP A 101 -14.20 -24.32 12.02
N LEU A 102 -14.41 -25.25 12.95
CA LEU A 102 -13.82 -25.17 14.28
C LEU A 102 -12.55 -26.02 14.29
N VAL A 103 -11.42 -25.43 14.66
CA VAL A 103 -10.15 -26.14 14.77
C VAL A 103 -9.53 -25.89 16.15
N ILE A 104 -9.08 -26.97 16.78
CA ILE A 104 -8.39 -26.97 18.07
C ILE A 104 -7.02 -27.60 17.87
N VAL A 105 -5.98 -26.91 18.31
CA VAL A 105 -4.59 -27.33 18.16
C VAL A 105 -3.94 -27.40 19.52
N LYS A 106 -3.22 -28.49 19.77
CA LYS A 106 -2.34 -28.64 20.94
C LYS A 106 -0.89 -28.45 20.50
N ALA A 107 -0.22 -27.47 21.12
CA ALA A 107 1.21 -27.29 21.00
C ALA A 107 1.90 -27.65 22.33
N VAL A 108 3.11 -28.20 22.24
CA VAL A 108 3.92 -28.59 23.39
C VAL A 108 5.32 -28.01 23.25
N ASP A 109 5.82 -27.47 24.35
CA ASP A 109 7.21 -27.09 24.51
C ASP A 109 8.01 -28.26 25.07
N THR A 110 8.86 -28.87 24.25
CA THR A 110 9.67 -30.04 24.59
C THR A 110 10.74 -29.74 25.63
N TYR A 111 11.09 -28.47 25.86
CA TYR A 111 12.07 -28.12 26.89
C TYR A 111 11.46 -28.05 28.29
N THR A 112 10.24 -27.55 28.42
CA THR A 112 9.56 -27.42 29.72
C THR A 112 8.51 -28.50 29.96
N GLY A 113 8.11 -29.24 28.93
CA GLY A 113 6.97 -30.17 28.94
C GLY A 113 5.61 -29.46 28.97
N SER A 114 5.56 -28.13 28.86
CA SER A 114 4.31 -27.37 28.92
C SER A 114 3.50 -27.54 27.65
N ALA A 115 2.20 -27.79 27.80
CA ALA A 115 1.25 -27.82 26.69
C ALA A 115 0.30 -26.62 26.72
N ARG A 116 -0.07 -26.12 25.54
CA ARG A 116 -1.10 -25.08 25.37
C ARG A 116 -2.02 -25.44 24.21
N TYR A 117 -3.28 -25.06 24.37
CA TYR A 117 -4.29 -25.22 23.34
C TYR A 117 -4.56 -23.87 22.67
N GLY A 118 -4.72 -23.91 21.36
CA GLY A 118 -5.20 -22.80 20.55
C GLY A 118 -6.44 -23.26 19.79
N ALA A 119 -7.48 -22.43 19.79
CA ALA A 119 -8.69 -22.68 19.04
C ALA A 119 -8.95 -21.54 18.06
N CYS A 120 -9.62 -21.86 16.95
CA CYS A 120 -10.12 -20.89 16.00
C CYS A 120 -11.40 -21.41 15.36
N GLU A 121 -12.42 -20.56 15.29
CA GLU A 121 -13.58 -20.78 14.45
C GLU A 121 -13.47 -19.82 13.24
N GLN A 122 -13.50 -20.38 12.03
CA GLN A 122 -13.39 -19.61 10.79
C GLN A 122 -14.66 -19.80 9.96
N PRO A 123 -15.36 -18.72 9.58
CA PRO A 123 -16.48 -18.79 8.65
C PRO A 123 -16.06 -19.36 7.29
N LYS A 124 -16.91 -20.20 6.69
CA LYS A 124 -16.73 -20.73 5.33
C LYS A 124 -16.92 -19.66 4.24
N LYS A 125 -17.61 -18.57 4.59
CA LYS A 125 -17.94 -17.48 3.67
C LYS A 125 -17.35 -16.16 4.16
N ILE A 126 -16.76 -15.41 3.25
CA ILE A 126 -16.30 -14.03 3.45
C ILE A 126 -17.08 -13.15 2.48
N ASN A 127 -17.76 -12.12 2.99
CA ASN A 127 -18.56 -11.17 2.21
C ASN A 127 -19.54 -11.84 1.23
N GLY A 128 -20.17 -12.94 1.67
CA GLY A 128 -21.15 -13.70 0.88
C GLY A 128 -20.56 -14.66 -0.18
N LYS A 129 -19.24 -14.69 -0.36
CA LYS A 129 -18.55 -15.65 -1.23
C LYS A 129 -17.88 -16.75 -0.42
N GLU A 130 -17.80 -17.95 -0.98
CA GLU A 130 -17.05 -19.05 -0.36
C GLU A 130 -15.57 -18.72 -0.33
N ASP A 131 -14.93 -18.90 0.83
CA ASP A 131 -13.50 -18.75 0.99
C ASP A 131 -12.82 -20.11 0.79
N PRO A 132 -12.09 -20.32 -0.33
CA PRO A 132 -11.43 -21.60 -0.62
C PRO A 132 -10.34 -21.95 0.41
N PHE A 133 -9.86 -20.97 1.18
CA PHE A 133 -8.81 -21.16 2.18
C PHE A 133 -9.35 -21.19 3.61
N ALA A 134 -10.67 -21.22 3.83
CA ALA A 134 -11.27 -21.13 5.15
C ALA A 134 -10.73 -22.19 6.14
N PHE A 135 -10.66 -23.46 5.73
CA PHE A 135 -10.12 -24.52 6.58
C PHE A 135 -8.65 -24.28 6.94
N THR A 136 -7.82 -23.97 5.94
CA THR A 136 -6.39 -23.69 6.13
C THR A 136 -6.17 -22.50 7.07
N LYS A 137 -6.95 -21.43 6.89
CA LYS A 137 -6.92 -20.27 7.78
C LYS A 137 -7.25 -20.65 9.22
N ALA A 138 -8.27 -21.47 9.44
CA ALA A 138 -8.65 -21.95 10.76
C ALA A 138 -7.51 -22.73 11.44
N VAL A 139 -6.87 -23.65 10.71
CA VAL A 139 -5.73 -24.44 11.21
C VAL A 139 -4.56 -23.54 11.60
N HIS A 140 -4.16 -22.64 10.71
CA HIS A 140 -3.04 -21.75 10.93
C HIS A 140 -3.30 -20.76 12.09
N LYS A 141 -4.50 -20.19 12.19
CA LYS A 141 -4.90 -19.32 13.31
C LYS A 141 -4.92 -20.08 14.64
N ALA A 142 -5.43 -21.31 14.66
CA ALA A 142 -5.42 -22.15 15.85
C ALA A 142 -3.99 -22.52 16.29
N GLN A 143 -3.10 -22.87 15.34
CA GLN A 143 -1.68 -23.08 15.58
C GLN A 143 -1.01 -21.83 16.16
N ARG A 144 -1.24 -20.66 15.56
CA ARG A 144 -0.73 -19.37 16.05
C ARG A 144 -1.15 -19.13 17.50
N ASN A 145 -2.41 -19.38 17.83
CA ASN A 145 -2.93 -19.19 19.19
C ASN A 145 -2.31 -20.16 20.21
N ALA A 146 -2.01 -21.40 19.80
CA ALA A 146 -1.36 -22.39 20.67
C ALA A 146 0.13 -22.04 20.91
N ILE A 147 0.86 -21.76 19.82
CA ILE A 147 2.30 -21.45 19.84
C ILE A 147 2.57 -20.13 20.57
N LYS A 148 1.78 -19.08 20.31
CA LYS A 148 1.93 -17.77 20.94
C LYS A 148 1.93 -17.85 22.47
N GLN A 149 1.14 -18.75 23.05
CA GLN A 149 1.07 -18.93 24.50
C GLN A 149 2.29 -19.65 25.10
N LEU A 150 3.05 -20.38 24.29
CA LEU A 150 4.29 -21.05 24.70
C LEU A 150 5.53 -20.17 24.52
N LEU A 151 5.43 -19.12 23.70
CA LEU A 151 6.53 -18.22 23.42
C LEU A 151 6.77 -17.24 24.59
N PRO A 152 7.98 -17.25 25.19
CA PRO A 152 8.33 -16.25 26.19
C PRO A 152 8.34 -14.84 25.59
N VAL A 153 7.84 -13.85 26.34
CA VAL A 153 7.81 -12.44 25.93
C VAL A 153 9.18 -11.91 25.46
N PRO A 154 10.33 -12.26 26.08
CA PRO A 154 11.64 -11.81 25.59
C PRO A 154 11.94 -12.23 24.14
N ILE A 155 11.59 -13.47 23.76
CA ILE A 155 11.80 -13.98 22.40
C ILE A 155 10.94 -13.22 21.39
N ILE A 156 9.68 -12.94 21.75
CA ILE A 156 8.78 -12.15 20.91
C ILE A 156 9.37 -10.76 20.66
N LYS A 157 9.89 -10.10 21.70
CA LYS A 157 10.52 -8.78 21.59
C LYS A 157 11.79 -8.81 20.73
N GLU A 158 12.62 -9.84 20.89
CA GLU A 158 13.84 -10.01 20.10
C GLU A 158 13.52 -10.13 18.60
N VAL A 159 12.52 -10.92 18.23
CA VAL A 159 12.09 -11.07 16.84
C VAL A 159 11.52 -9.75 16.30
N ILE A 160 10.69 -9.06 17.08
CA ILE A 160 10.19 -7.73 16.70
C ILE A 160 11.36 -6.77 16.41
N ASN A 161 12.32 -6.67 17.33
CA ASN A 161 13.47 -5.78 17.18
C ASN A 161 14.33 -6.14 15.97
N TYR A 162 14.59 -7.43 15.75
CA TYR A 162 15.36 -7.92 14.60
C TYR A 162 14.72 -7.47 13.27
N TYR A 163 13.40 -7.62 13.12
CA TYR A 163 12.73 -7.26 11.87
C TYR A 163 12.58 -5.75 11.68
N LEU A 164 12.42 -4.98 12.76
CA LEU A 164 12.41 -3.51 12.69
C LEU A 164 13.78 -2.96 12.28
N GLN A 165 14.85 -3.45 12.91
CA GLN A 165 16.23 -3.09 12.56
C GLN A 165 16.58 -3.47 11.12
N LYS A 166 16.20 -4.67 10.66
CA LYS A 166 16.45 -5.13 9.29
C LYS A 166 15.76 -4.26 8.24
N LYS A 167 14.59 -3.71 8.55
CA LYS A 167 13.90 -2.78 7.64
C LYS A 167 14.46 -1.34 7.71
N GLY A 168 15.31 -1.03 8.69
CA GLY A 168 15.78 0.33 8.95
C GLY A 168 14.66 1.27 9.43
N ILE A 169 13.62 0.71 10.03
CA ILE A 169 12.40 1.42 10.42
C ILE A 169 12.32 1.42 11.95
N SER A 170 12.18 2.60 12.56
CA SER A 170 11.89 2.74 14.00
C SER A 170 10.48 2.23 14.35
N LEU A 171 10.22 1.92 15.63
CA LEU A 171 8.89 1.49 16.10
C LEU A 171 7.80 2.51 15.72
N GLU A 172 8.12 3.79 15.83
CA GLU A 172 7.27 4.92 15.44
C GLU A 172 7.05 4.97 13.93
N GLU A 173 8.09 4.77 13.12
CA GLU A 173 7.95 4.73 11.67
C GLU A 173 7.21 3.48 11.18
N ALA A 174 7.32 2.34 11.86
CA ALA A 174 6.57 1.13 11.49
C ALA A 174 5.07 1.30 11.72
N ALA A 175 4.69 2.16 12.66
CA ALA A 175 3.31 2.58 12.91
C ALA A 175 2.81 3.61 11.88
N VAL A 176 3.72 4.32 11.21
CA VAL A 176 3.43 5.41 10.25
C VAL A 176 3.55 4.94 8.79
N GLN A 177 4.43 3.98 8.50
CA GLN A 177 4.81 3.53 7.14
C GLN A 177 3.94 2.39 6.59
N ARG A 178 3.06 1.79 7.40
CA ARG A 178 2.14 0.80 6.82
C ARG A 178 0.92 1.49 6.23
N PRO A 179 0.49 1.04 5.03
CA PRO A 179 -0.82 1.42 4.55
C PRO A 179 -1.79 1.00 5.65
N GLN A 180 -2.56 1.96 6.13
CA GLN A 180 -3.84 1.67 6.75
C GLN A 180 -4.44 0.51 5.94
N PRO A 181 -4.97 -0.55 6.58
CA PRO A 181 -5.62 -1.61 5.84
C PRO A 181 -6.54 -0.93 4.82
N LYS A 182 -6.59 -1.45 3.58
CA LYS A 182 -7.74 -1.21 2.70
C LYS A 182 -8.95 -1.66 3.52
N ALA A 183 -9.41 -0.77 4.36
CA ALA A 183 -10.68 -0.85 4.97
C ALA A 183 -11.58 -0.67 3.77
N ASP A 184 -12.51 -1.58 3.61
CA ASP A 184 -13.78 -1.31 2.94
C ASP A 184 -14.56 -0.17 3.65
N LYS A 185 -13.90 0.69 4.43
CA LYS A 185 -14.32 2.04 4.74
C LYS A 185 -14.01 2.87 3.51
N ILE A 186 -15.05 3.05 2.70
CA ILE A 186 -15.19 4.18 1.79
C ILE A 186 -14.50 5.39 2.45
N SER A 187 -13.43 5.89 1.84
CA SER A 187 -12.68 7.04 2.35
C SER A 187 -13.63 8.19 2.66
N ASN A 188 -13.31 9.05 3.64
CA ASN A 188 -14.12 10.26 3.90
C ASN A 188 -14.27 11.11 2.63
N ALA A 189 -13.24 11.18 1.80
CA ALA A 189 -13.28 11.86 0.51
C ALA A 189 -14.20 11.15 -0.48
N GLN A 190 -14.15 9.81 -0.54
CA GLN A 190 -15.06 9.02 -1.35
C GLN A 190 -16.52 9.19 -0.91
N LYS A 191 -16.82 9.12 0.40
CA LYS A 191 -18.16 9.39 0.96
C LYS A 191 -18.65 10.80 0.61
N ALA A 192 -17.77 11.80 0.74
CA ALA A 192 -18.08 13.19 0.42
C ALA A 192 -18.37 13.38 -1.08
N ALA A 193 -17.58 12.75 -1.96
CA ALA A 193 -17.81 12.75 -3.39
C ALA A 193 -19.16 12.13 -3.75
N PHE A 194 -19.49 10.95 -3.21
CA PHE A 194 -20.79 10.31 -3.46
C PHE A 194 -21.96 11.14 -2.93
N ALA A 195 -21.88 11.66 -1.70
CA ALA A 195 -22.94 12.48 -1.13
C ALA A 195 -23.21 13.74 -1.97
N THR A 196 -22.14 14.40 -2.43
CA THR A 196 -22.25 15.62 -3.25
C THR A 196 -22.75 15.28 -4.65
N TYR A 197 -22.28 14.19 -5.25
CA TYR A 197 -22.79 13.67 -6.51
C TYR A 197 -24.31 13.38 -6.43
N HIS A 198 -24.79 12.73 -5.38
CA HIS A 198 -26.21 12.43 -5.23
C HIS A 198 -27.09 13.69 -5.13
N ARG A 199 -26.56 14.78 -4.56
CA ARG A 199 -27.25 16.08 -4.55
C ARG A 199 -27.22 16.78 -5.91
N LEU A 200 -26.14 16.62 -6.67
CA LEU A 200 -25.99 17.17 -8.02
C LEU A 200 -26.71 16.35 -9.10
N ARG A 201 -26.97 15.06 -8.84
CA ARG A 201 -27.58 14.13 -9.80
C ARG A 201 -28.85 14.68 -10.47
N PRO A 202 -29.84 15.28 -9.78
CA PRO A 202 -31.00 15.83 -10.44
C PRO A 202 -30.68 16.99 -11.40
N LYS A 203 -29.61 17.75 -11.14
CA LYS A 203 -29.14 18.81 -12.05
C LYS A 203 -28.39 18.23 -13.25
N LEU A 204 -27.59 17.20 -13.04
CA LEU A 204 -26.88 16.48 -14.11
C LEU A 204 -27.86 15.81 -15.09
N GLU A 205 -28.91 15.17 -14.57
CA GLU A 205 -29.96 14.54 -15.38
C GLU A 205 -30.73 15.57 -16.23
N LYS A 206 -30.99 16.78 -15.70
CA LYS A 206 -31.58 17.89 -16.48
C LYS A 206 -30.68 18.36 -17.63
N GLU A 207 -29.37 18.25 -17.46
CA GLU A 207 -28.37 18.57 -18.49
C GLU A 207 -28.10 17.42 -19.47
N GLY A 208 -28.82 16.30 -19.32
CA GLY A 208 -28.72 15.13 -20.18
C GLY A 208 -27.53 14.21 -19.88
N ILE A 209 -26.92 14.30 -18.69
CA ILE A 209 -25.80 13.44 -18.26
C ILE A 209 -26.37 12.30 -17.43
N SER A 210 -26.18 11.06 -17.89
CA SER A 210 -26.52 9.87 -17.11
C SER A 210 -25.48 9.59 -16.02
N GLN A 211 -25.85 8.73 -15.08
CA GLN A 211 -24.92 8.27 -14.05
C GLN A 211 -23.73 7.54 -14.67
N GLU A 212 -23.99 6.71 -15.68
CA GLU A 212 -22.98 5.94 -16.40
C GLU A 212 -21.99 6.87 -17.11
N ASP A 213 -22.48 7.93 -17.75
CA ASP A 213 -21.65 8.92 -18.46
C ASP A 213 -20.72 9.67 -17.51
N PHE A 214 -21.27 10.16 -16.39
CA PHE A 214 -20.50 10.89 -15.39
C PHE A 214 -19.35 10.02 -14.84
N TRP A 215 -19.66 8.79 -14.47
CA TRP A 215 -18.66 7.90 -13.91
C TRP A 215 -17.72 7.29 -14.96
N GLY A 216 -18.14 7.19 -16.21
CA GLY A 216 -17.27 6.89 -17.35
C GLY A 216 -16.21 7.96 -17.52
N TYR A 217 -16.62 9.24 -17.50
CA TYR A 217 -15.73 10.39 -17.49
C TYR A 217 -14.74 10.36 -16.32
N VAL A 218 -15.22 10.13 -15.08
CA VAL A 218 -14.36 10.07 -13.88
C VAL A 218 -13.27 9.00 -14.03
N LYS A 219 -13.63 7.80 -14.49
CA LYS A 219 -12.65 6.71 -14.71
C LYS A 219 -11.58 7.11 -15.73
N LYS A 220 -12.00 7.67 -16.87
CA LYS A 220 -11.10 8.11 -17.94
C LYS A 220 -10.17 9.21 -17.49
N ARG A 221 -10.70 10.20 -16.76
CA ARG A 221 -9.94 11.32 -16.22
C ARG A 221 -8.80 10.86 -15.30
N TYR A 222 -9.07 9.89 -14.43
CA TYR A 222 -8.09 9.40 -13.47
C TYR A 222 -7.29 8.18 -13.96
N GLY A 223 -7.54 7.71 -15.19
CA GLY A 223 -6.83 6.58 -15.79
C GLY A 223 -7.06 5.25 -15.08
N VAL A 224 -8.27 5.02 -14.54
CA VAL A 224 -8.60 3.83 -13.75
C VAL A 224 -9.66 2.97 -14.43
N GLU A 225 -9.51 1.65 -14.35
CA GLU A 225 -10.49 0.69 -14.92
C GLU A 225 -11.75 0.61 -14.05
N SER A 226 -11.58 0.66 -12.73
CA SER A 226 -12.66 0.72 -11.74
C SER A 226 -12.54 1.95 -10.85
N ARG A 227 -13.69 2.47 -10.39
CA ARG A 227 -13.74 3.55 -9.38
C ARG A 227 -13.06 3.13 -8.08
N ASN A 228 -13.06 1.82 -7.79
CA ASN A 228 -12.42 1.27 -6.60
C ASN A 228 -10.88 1.29 -6.67
N ASP A 229 -10.31 1.56 -7.86
CA ASP A 229 -8.86 1.69 -8.04
C ASP A 229 -8.38 3.14 -7.88
N MET A 230 -9.30 4.08 -7.67
CA MET A 230 -8.94 5.48 -7.40
C MET A 230 -8.19 5.61 -6.07
N THR A 231 -7.09 6.36 -6.11
CA THR A 231 -6.29 6.72 -4.94
C THR A 231 -7.02 7.74 -4.06
N GLU A 232 -6.63 7.83 -2.78
CA GLU A 232 -7.19 8.81 -1.83
C GLU A 232 -7.11 10.25 -2.35
N ARG A 233 -5.97 10.61 -2.95
CA ARG A 233 -5.76 11.93 -3.54
C ARG A 233 -6.76 12.22 -4.67
N GLN A 234 -7.03 11.24 -5.53
CA GLN A 234 -8.00 11.38 -6.62
C GLN A 234 -9.43 11.52 -6.09
N TRP A 235 -9.77 10.84 -4.99
CA TRP A 235 -11.06 11.02 -4.32
C TRP A 235 -11.21 12.40 -3.67
N VAL A 236 -10.14 12.93 -3.06
CA VAL A 236 -10.14 14.30 -2.48
C VAL A 236 -10.32 15.34 -3.57
N GLU A 237 -9.58 15.22 -4.68
CA GLU A 237 -9.69 16.11 -5.84
C GLU A 237 -11.11 16.08 -6.41
N LEU A 238 -11.68 14.89 -6.63
CA LEU A 238 -13.07 14.75 -7.11
C LEU A 238 -14.10 15.34 -6.13
N ALA A 239 -13.94 15.12 -4.83
CA ALA A 239 -14.85 15.63 -3.81
C ALA A 239 -14.84 17.16 -3.77
N ALA A 240 -13.66 17.78 -3.85
CA ALA A 240 -13.51 19.23 -3.88
C ALA A 240 -14.17 19.85 -5.12
N GLU A 241 -14.02 19.23 -6.28
CA GLU A 241 -14.64 19.70 -7.51
C GLU A 241 -16.16 19.56 -7.51
N LEU A 242 -16.68 18.43 -7.04
CA LEU A 242 -18.12 18.25 -6.89
C LEU A 242 -18.69 19.27 -5.90
N LYS A 243 -17.96 19.56 -4.83
CA LYS A 243 -18.37 20.57 -3.86
C LYS A 243 -18.36 21.97 -4.46
N ALA A 244 -17.34 22.31 -5.24
CA ALA A 244 -17.26 23.58 -5.96
C ALA A 244 -18.37 23.73 -7.01
N ALA A 245 -18.73 22.64 -7.70
CA ALA A 245 -19.86 22.59 -8.63
C ALA A 245 -21.23 22.65 -7.92
N GLU A 246 -21.32 22.24 -6.66
CA GLU A 246 -22.53 22.42 -5.85
C GLU A 246 -22.73 23.91 -5.48
N GLU A 247 -21.65 24.62 -5.17
CA GLU A 247 -21.67 26.00 -4.68
C GLU A 247 -21.68 27.06 -5.80
N SER A 248 -21.11 26.76 -6.97
CA SER A 248 -20.98 27.71 -8.08
C SER A 248 -21.60 27.18 -9.37
N GLU A 249 -22.55 27.95 -9.93
CA GLU A 249 -23.21 27.62 -11.19
C GLU A 249 -22.25 27.64 -12.38
N LEU A 250 -21.22 28.50 -12.36
CA LEU A 250 -20.19 28.55 -13.39
C LEU A 250 -19.35 27.26 -13.41
N LEU A 251 -18.93 26.80 -12.24
CA LEU A 251 -18.14 25.57 -12.10
C LEU A 251 -18.97 24.32 -12.40
N PHE A 252 -20.28 24.36 -12.11
CA PHE A 252 -21.21 23.33 -12.55
C PHE A 252 -21.29 23.22 -14.07
N LYS A 253 -21.45 24.35 -14.78
CA LYS A 253 -21.51 24.38 -16.26
C LYS A 253 -20.21 23.89 -16.88
N ASP A 254 -19.07 24.35 -16.37
CA ASP A 254 -17.74 23.91 -16.81
C ASP A 254 -17.53 22.39 -16.62
N MET A 255 -17.97 21.83 -15.49
CA MET A 255 -17.95 20.38 -15.28
C MET A 255 -18.85 19.63 -16.28
N VAL A 256 -20.07 20.12 -16.54
CA VAL A 256 -21.00 19.54 -17.52
C VAL A 256 -20.40 19.54 -18.92
N GLU A 257 -19.74 20.64 -19.32
CA GLU A 257 -19.05 20.72 -20.61
C GLU A 257 -17.93 19.68 -20.73
N ARG A 258 -17.10 19.51 -19.69
CA ARG A 258 -16.03 18.48 -19.68
C ARG A 258 -16.58 17.07 -19.84
N VAL A 259 -17.69 16.74 -19.16
CA VAL A 259 -18.34 15.43 -19.30
C VAL A 259 -18.86 15.25 -20.72
N LYS A 260 -19.55 16.25 -21.28
CA LYS A 260 -20.08 16.22 -22.67
C LYS A 260 -18.97 16.10 -23.71
N GLN A 261 -17.83 16.78 -23.53
CA GLN A 261 -16.66 16.66 -24.41
C GLN A 261 -16.07 15.25 -24.37
N SER A 262 -15.98 14.63 -23.18
CA SER A 262 -15.51 13.25 -23.05
C SER A 262 -16.43 12.25 -23.78
N MET A 263 -17.74 12.45 -23.72
CA MET A 263 -18.72 11.64 -24.44
C MET A 263 -18.66 11.87 -25.96
N ALA A 264 -18.46 13.10 -26.41
CA ALA A 264 -18.32 13.43 -27.83
C ALA A 264 -17.07 12.79 -28.44
N ALA A 265 -15.96 12.77 -27.69
CA ALA A 265 -14.75 12.05 -28.09
C ALA A 265 -15.01 10.53 -28.22
N GLU A 266 -15.84 9.93 -27.37
CA GLU A 266 -16.22 8.51 -27.52
C GLU A 266 -17.09 8.25 -28.76
N LYS A 267 -17.99 9.17 -29.12
CA LYS A 267 -18.79 9.04 -30.35
C LYS A 267 -17.96 9.19 -31.63
N LEU A 268 -16.88 9.99 -31.60
CA LEU A 268 -15.98 10.20 -32.73
C LEU A 268 -14.98 9.05 -32.94
N PHE A 269 -14.65 8.30 -31.88
CA PHE A 269 -13.68 7.20 -31.93
C PHE A 269 -14.30 5.80 -31.75
N GLY A 270 -15.60 5.72 -31.44
CA GLY A 270 -16.33 4.47 -31.15
C GLY A 270 -17.27 3.99 -32.25
N GLY A 271 -17.14 4.51 -33.48
CA GLY A 271 -18.09 4.22 -34.55
C GLY A 271 -17.54 4.47 -35.95
N GLU A 272 -16.42 3.84 -36.30
CA GLU A 272 -16.10 3.33 -37.64
C GLU A 272 -14.73 2.67 -37.50
N GLU A 273 -14.63 1.39 -37.83
CA GLU A 273 -13.39 0.89 -38.39
C GLU A 273 -13.14 1.76 -39.61
N VAL A 274 -12.28 2.77 -39.46
CA VAL A 274 -11.61 3.32 -40.63
C VAL A 274 -10.66 2.20 -41.04
N GLU A 275 -11.18 1.31 -41.87
CA GLU A 275 -10.40 0.46 -42.74
C GLU A 275 -9.38 1.41 -43.35
N ALA A 276 -8.15 1.38 -42.82
CA ALA A 276 -7.05 2.10 -43.40
C ALA A 276 -6.82 1.41 -44.74
N GLU A 277 -7.53 1.89 -45.76
CA GLU A 277 -7.36 1.50 -47.14
C GLU A 277 -5.89 1.82 -47.44
N LEU A 278 -5.10 0.75 -47.40
CA LEU A 278 -3.69 0.72 -47.73
C LEU A 278 -3.58 1.29 -49.14
N LEU A 279 -3.23 2.57 -49.23
CA LEU A 279 -2.84 3.18 -50.49
C LEU A 279 -1.72 2.30 -51.09
N PRO A 280 -1.89 1.82 -52.33
CA PRO A 280 -0.94 0.93 -52.95
C PRO A 280 0.44 1.61 -53.08
N PRO A 281 1.54 0.86 -52.91
CA PRO A 281 2.89 1.40 -52.70
C PRO A 281 3.57 1.88 -54.00
N GLU A 282 2.91 2.71 -54.82
CA GLU A 282 3.48 3.18 -56.10
C GLU A 282 3.59 4.70 -56.28
N GLU A 283 3.32 5.53 -55.27
CA GLU A 283 3.55 6.99 -55.38
C GLU A 283 4.59 7.59 -54.42
N ALA A 284 5.20 6.78 -53.55
CA ALA A 284 6.27 7.26 -52.65
C ALA A 284 7.65 7.42 -53.33
N GLU A 285 7.83 7.00 -54.59
CA GLU A 285 9.13 7.01 -55.30
C GLU A 285 9.25 8.05 -56.43
N ARG A 286 8.61 9.22 -56.34
CA ARG A 286 8.91 10.36 -57.23
C ARG A 286 9.81 11.44 -56.63
N ILE A 287 10.18 11.35 -55.36
CA ILE A 287 10.98 12.38 -54.69
C ILE A 287 12.12 11.74 -53.89
N THR A 288 13.06 11.11 -54.58
CA THR A 288 14.52 11.11 -54.26
C THR A 288 15.19 10.08 -55.15
N GLY A 289 15.58 10.50 -56.35
CA GLY A 289 16.32 9.65 -57.26
C GLY A 289 17.77 9.43 -56.81
N LYS A 290 18.23 8.18 -57.04
CA LYS A 290 19.61 7.76 -57.38
C LYS A 290 20.63 7.84 -56.23
N GLN A 291 21.47 6.84 -55.93
CA GLN A 291 21.95 5.67 -56.68
C GLN A 291 22.62 4.68 -55.70
N GLN A 292 22.40 3.38 -55.91
CA GLN A 292 23.20 2.27 -55.33
C GLN A 292 24.64 2.25 -55.91
N PRO A 293 25.57 1.51 -55.29
CA PRO A 293 25.82 0.14 -55.77
C PRO A 293 25.97 -0.94 -54.68
N GLN A 294 25.62 -2.15 -55.08
CA GLN A 294 25.66 -3.47 -54.40
C GLN A 294 27.12 -4.02 -54.30
N PRO A 295 27.37 -5.33 -54.02
CA PRO A 295 26.82 -6.30 -53.06
C PRO A 295 27.92 -6.95 -52.17
N ALA A 296 27.48 -7.81 -51.24
CA ALA A 296 28.23 -8.52 -50.21
C ALA A 296 29.42 -9.40 -50.66
N GLN A 297 30.38 -9.63 -49.73
CA GLN A 297 31.05 -10.93 -49.54
C GLN A 297 31.78 -11.03 -48.17
N THR A 298 31.37 -12.06 -47.40
CA THR A 298 32.11 -12.98 -46.50
C THR A 298 33.53 -12.63 -46.03
N ARG A 299 33.78 -12.61 -44.70
CA ARG A 299 34.48 -13.67 -43.91
C ARG A 299 35.06 -13.15 -42.57
N GLU A 300 34.96 -14.03 -41.59
CA GLU A 300 35.93 -14.30 -40.50
C GLU A 300 36.15 -13.28 -39.37
N THR A 301 35.80 -13.74 -38.16
CA THR A 301 36.27 -13.25 -36.86
C THR A 301 37.78 -13.49 -36.70
N PRO A 302 38.54 -12.52 -36.15
CA PRO A 302 39.74 -12.86 -35.39
C PRO A 302 39.72 -12.34 -33.94
N GLN A 303 40.38 -13.14 -33.11
CA GLN A 303 40.63 -13.07 -31.66
C GLN A 303 41.41 -11.83 -31.16
N PRO A 304 41.46 -11.61 -29.83
CA PRO A 304 42.03 -10.43 -29.18
C PRO A 304 43.51 -10.60 -28.81
N GLN A 305 44.30 -9.52 -28.87
CA GLN A 305 45.63 -9.38 -28.24
C GLN A 305 46.02 -7.88 -28.11
N PRO A 306 47.09 -7.49 -27.39
CA PRO A 306 47.47 -7.80 -26.02
C PRO A 306 47.76 -6.51 -25.22
N SER A 307 48.17 -6.64 -23.96
CA SER A 307 48.36 -5.57 -22.99
C SER A 307 49.80 -5.03 -22.89
N GLN A 308 49.92 -3.81 -22.32
CA GLN A 308 51.06 -3.17 -21.61
C GLN A 308 52.01 -2.24 -22.42
N PRO A 309 52.70 -1.24 -21.80
CA PRO A 309 53.13 -1.17 -20.39
C PRO A 309 53.02 0.17 -19.60
N LYS A 310 53.25 0.01 -18.28
CA LYS A 310 53.35 1.01 -17.21
C LYS A 310 54.45 2.07 -17.45
N LYS A 311 54.23 3.30 -16.97
CA LYS A 311 55.28 4.25 -16.57
C LYS A 311 55.09 4.72 -15.13
N GLU A 312 56.19 4.67 -14.38
CA GLU A 312 56.34 5.00 -12.96
C GLU A 312 56.61 6.50 -12.69
N ARG A 313 56.01 7.00 -11.60
CA ARG A 313 56.53 7.83 -10.46
C ARG A 313 57.15 9.23 -10.72
N PRO A 314 56.99 10.21 -9.79
CA PRO A 314 57.68 10.18 -8.48
C PRO A 314 56.93 10.65 -7.22
N LYS A 315 57.53 10.23 -6.10
CA LYS A 315 57.19 10.42 -4.67
C LYS A 315 57.26 11.88 -4.19
N ARG A 316 56.47 12.22 -3.16
CA ARG A 316 56.84 13.16 -2.09
C ARG A 316 56.25 12.75 -0.74
N GLU A 317 57.07 12.10 0.08
CA GLU A 317 57.13 12.27 1.55
C GLU A 317 58.21 13.33 1.82
N SER A 318 58.29 14.11 2.89
CA SER A 318 57.56 14.32 4.14
C SER A 318 58.06 15.67 4.71
N LYS A 319 57.31 16.32 5.59
CA LYS A 319 57.88 17.00 6.78
C LYS A 319 56.81 17.34 7.81
N LEU A 320 57.13 16.88 9.03
CA LEU A 320 56.55 17.10 10.34
C LEU A 320 56.44 18.60 10.68
N ASP A 321 55.45 19.00 11.47
CA ASP A 321 55.76 19.70 12.72
C ASP A 321 54.64 19.60 13.78
N LEU A 322 55.12 19.32 15.00
CA LEU A 322 54.42 19.17 16.27
C LEU A 322 53.60 20.41 16.64
N LYS A 323 52.44 20.22 17.28
CA LYS A 323 52.11 20.89 18.56
C LYS A 323 51.23 20.00 19.43
N ASP A 324 51.87 19.34 20.39
CA ASP A 324 51.25 18.92 21.64
C ASP A 324 50.86 20.15 22.45
N THR A 325 49.64 20.15 22.98
CA THR A 325 49.28 20.98 24.14
C THR A 325 48.32 20.17 24.99
N LEU A 326 48.87 19.24 25.77
CA LEU A 326 48.21 18.67 26.94
C LEU A 326 48.63 19.51 28.15
N PHE A 327 47.66 20.10 28.85
CA PHE A 327 47.84 20.80 30.10
C PHE A 327 47.18 19.95 31.20
N GLN A 328 47.99 19.53 32.19
CA GLN A 328 47.71 19.32 33.63
C GLN A 328 46.54 18.35 34.00
N ILE A 329 46.69 17.34 34.88
CA ILE A 329 47.43 17.18 36.14
C ILE A 329 47.83 15.71 36.30
#